data_AF-A0A0S8B1X6-F1
#
_entry.id   AF-A0A0S8B1X6-F1
#
_cell.length_a   1.000
_cell.length_b   1.000
_cell.length_c   1.000
_cell.angle_alpha   90.00
_cell.angle_beta   90.00
_cell.angle_gamma   90.00
#
_symmetry.space_group_name_H-M   'P 1'
#
loop_
_entity.id
_entity.type
_entity.pdbx_description
1 polymer ?
#
loop_
_entity_poly.entity_id
_entity_poly.type
_entity_poly.pdbx_seq_one_letter_code
_entity_poly.pdbx_strand_id
1 'polypeptide(L)'
;MARIAVGGFQHETNTFAPSKADYPAFEAGGGWPGVQYGEALFAAVEGANIPAAGAIQALRAHGHALVGTAWAAASPSAHVTRAAYERIAGELIERLRAAGR
;
A
#
# COMPACT_ATOMS: atom_id res chain seq x y z
N MET A 1 -19.90 -14.12 -5.83
CA MET A 1 -19.31 -12.98 -5.10
C MET A 1 -18.12 -13.46 -4.30
N ALA A 2 -16.97 -12.81 -4.44
CA ALA A 2 -15.74 -13.15 -3.72
C ALA A 2 -15.47 -12.14 -2.61
N ARG A 3 -14.61 -12.54 -1.65
CA ARG A 3 -14.01 -11.65 -0.66
C ARG A 3 -12.53 -11.50 -0.97
N ILE A 4 -12.08 -10.28 -1.24
CA ILE A 4 -10.77 -9.98 -1.82
C ILE A 4 -10.01 -9.04 -0.88
N ALA A 5 -8.83 -9.48 -0.44
CA ALA A 5 -7.91 -8.62 0.29
C ALA A 5 -7.20 -7.67 -0.68
N VAL A 6 -7.11 -6.39 -0.32
CA VAL A 6 -6.47 -5.35 -1.13
C VAL A 6 -5.40 -4.63 -0.32
N GLY A 7 -4.21 -4.57 -0.88
CA GLY A 7 -3.08 -3.80 -0.35
C GLY A 7 -2.10 -3.42 -1.46
N GLY A 8 -1.13 -2.58 -1.15
CA GLY A 8 -0.13 -2.11 -2.09
C GLY A 8 1.14 -1.59 -1.42
N PHE A 9 2.26 -1.76 -2.11
CA PHE A 9 3.57 -1.24 -1.72
C PHE A 9 4.23 -0.70 -2.97
N GLN A 10 4.37 0.62 -3.07
CA GLN A 10 4.89 1.32 -4.23
C GLN A 10 6.19 2.05 -3.89
N HIS A 11 7.28 1.62 -4.50
CA HIS A 11 8.59 2.28 -4.46
C HIS A 11 9.42 1.83 -5.66
N GLU A 12 10.15 2.74 -6.28
CA GLU A 12 11.09 2.41 -7.35
C GLU A 12 12.52 2.64 -6.87
N THR A 13 13.37 1.62 -7.01
CA THR A 13 14.74 1.67 -6.51
C THR A 13 15.68 2.29 -7.55
N ASN A 14 16.35 3.37 -7.17
CA ASN A 14 17.54 3.89 -7.83
C ASN A 14 18.77 3.62 -6.95
N THR A 15 19.55 2.59 -7.32
CA THR A 15 20.67 2.08 -6.52
C THR A 15 21.78 3.11 -6.26
N PHE A 16 21.87 4.17 -7.07
CA PHE A 16 22.88 5.23 -6.92
C PHE A 16 22.37 6.47 -6.17
N ALA A 17 21.09 6.51 -5.80
CA ALA A 17 20.54 7.63 -5.05
C ALA A 17 21.18 7.73 -3.64
N PRO A 18 21.40 8.94 -3.11
CA PRO A 18 22.14 9.14 -1.87
C PRO A 18 21.35 8.77 -0.60
N SER A 19 20.02 8.67 -0.69
CA SER A 19 19.12 8.38 0.43
C SER A 19 18.32 7.11 0.20
N LYS A 20 18.17 6.31 1.27
CA LYS A 20 17.26 5.16 1.32
C LYS A 20 15.84 5.62 1.62
N ALA A 21 14.85 4.84 1.17
CA ALA A 21 13.46 5.02 1.60
C ALA A 21 13.27 4.43 3.01
N ASP A 22 13.28 5.27 4.03
CA ASP A 22 12.93 4.91 5.41
C ASP A 22 11.42 5.06 5.66
N TYR A 23 10.95 4.75 6.87
CA TYR A 23 9.52 4.80 7.17
C TYR A 23 8.91 6.21 7.01
N PRO A 24 9.57 7.30 7.46
CA PRO A 24 9.12 8.65 7.17
C PRO A 24 8.92 8.94 5.68
N ALA A 25 9.74 8.38 4.78
CA ALA A 25 9.53 8.53 3.34
C ALA A 25 8.18 7.93 2.87
N PHE A 26 7.72 6.84 3.50
CA PHE A 26 6.40 6.24 3.24
C PHE A 26 5.26 6.98 3.94
N GLU A 27 5.50 7.61 5.10
CA GLU A 27 4.52 8.52 5.70
C GLU A 27 4.29 9.74 4.80
N ALA A 28 5.33 10.22 4.12
CA ALA A 28 5.25 11.34 3.19
C ALA A 28 4.54 10.99 1.86
N GLY A 29 4.42 9.72 1.46
CA GLY A 29 3.62 9.27 0.31
C GLY A 29 4.21 9.56 -1.08
N GLY A 30 5.14 10.50 -1.20
CA GLY A 30 5.92 10.73 -2.41
C GLY A 30 5.11 11.14 -3.65
N GLY A 31 3.99 11.85 -3.44
CA GLY A 31 3.03 12.22 -4.49
C GLY A 31 1.75 11.37 -4.50
N TRP A 32 1.72 10.30 -3.70
CA TRP A 32 0.56 9.44 -3.48
C TRP A 32 0.17 9.45 -2.00
N PRO A 33 -0.96 8.83 -1.61
CA PRO A 33 -1.29 8.67 -0.20
C PRO A 33 -0.14 7.96 0.53
N GLY A 34 0.25 8.50 1.69
CA GLY A 34 1.24 7.88 2.56
C GLY A 34 0.75 6.56 3.16
N VAL A 35 1.56 5.96 4.02
CA VAL A 35 1.25 4.66 4.62
C VAL A 35 -0.13 4.64 5.30
N GLN A 36 -0.95 3.65 4.95
CA GLN A 36 -2.27 3.41 5.54
C GLN A 36 -2.41 1.93 5.91
N TYR A 37 -3.21 1.68 6.94
CA TYR A 37 -3.44 0.33 7.45
C TYR A 37 -4.93 0.02 7.54
N GLY A 38 -5.30 -1.20 7.17
CA GLY A 38 -6.67 -1.68 7.17
C GLY A 38 -7.57 -0.91 6.21
N GLU A 39 -8.84 -0.81 6.60
CA GLU A 39 -9.91 -0.18 5.81
C GLU A 39 -9.64 1.29 5.45
N ALA A 40 -8.79 1.98 6.22
CA ALA A 40 -8.39 3.36 5.95
C ALA A 40 -7.74 3.51 4.56
N LEU A 41 -7.14 2.44 3.99
CA LEU A 41 -6.58 2.51 2.65
C LEU A 41 -7.62 2.93 1.61
N PHE A 42 -8.87 2.48 1.76
CA PHE A 42 -9.88 2.66 0.73
C PHE A 42 -10.24 4.12 0.53
N ALA A 43 -10.38 4.88 1.63
CA ALA A 43 -10.60 6.32 1.59
C ALA A 43 -9.33 7.04 1.09
N ALA A 44 -8.15 6.59 1.52
CA ALA A 44 -6.91 7.26 1.16
C ALA A 44 -6.60 7.19 -0.34
N VAL A 45 -6.86 6.05 -0.99
CA VAL A 45 -6.61 5.87 -2.43
C VAL A 45 -7.78 6.29 -3.31
N GLU A 46 -8.91 6.69 -2.72
CA GLU A 46 -10.09 7.10 -3.48
C GLU A 46 -9.79 8.34 -4.33
N GLY A 47 -10.13 8.29 -5.62
CA GLY A 47 -9.88 9.39 -6.56
C GLY A 47 -8.42 9.58 -6.97
N ALA A 48 -7.47 8.86 -6.36
CA ALA A 48 -6.07 8.90 -6.78
C ALA A 48 -5.89 8.23 -8.17
N ASN A 49 -5.08 8.84 -9.03
CA ASN A 49 -4.77 8.29 -10.36
C ASN A 49 -3.71 7.18 -10.28
N ILE A 50 -4.03 6.11 -9.54
CA ILE A 50 -3.17 4.94 -9.32
C ILE A 50 -3.91 3.63 -9.59
N PRO A 51 -3.21 2.55 -9.98
CA PRO A 51 -3.84 1.27 -10.30
C PRO A 51 -4.71 0.71 -9.16
N ALA A 52 -4.30 0.91 -7.91
CA ALA A 52 -5.06 0.44 -6.75
C ALA A 52 -6.48 1.03 -6.70
N ALA A 53 -6.62 2.34 -6.95
CA ALA A 53 -7.91 3.03 -6.96
C ALA A 53 -8.85 2.47 -8.04
N GLY A 54 -8.34 2.30 -9.26
CA GLY A 54 -9.09 1.71 -10.37
C GLY A 54 -9.51 0.26 -10.11
N ALA A 55 -8.62 -0.56 -9.55
CA ALA A 55 -8.93 -1.94 -9.17
C ALA A 55 -10.03 -1.99 -8.09
N ILE A 56 -9.94 -1.15 -7.05
CA ILE A 56 -10.96 -1.08 -6.00
C ILE A 56 -12.34 -0.73 -6.57
N GLN A 57 -12.41 0.26 -7.46
CA GLN A 57 -13.66 0.64 -8.12
C GLN A 57 -14.23 -0.51 -8.95
N ALA A 58 -13.39 -1.15 -9.78
CA ALA A 58 -13.82 -2.27 -10.61
C ALA A 58 -14.33 -3.45 -9.77
N LEU A 59 -13.61 -3.86 -8.71
CA LEU A 59 -14.01 -4.98 -7.86
C LEU A 59 -15.32 -4.70 -7.11
N ARG A 60 -15.52 -3.48 -6.62
CA ARG A 60 -16.78 -3.05 -5.98
C ARG A 60 -17.94 -3.07 -6.99
N ALA A 61 -17.73 -2.60 -8.21
CA ALA A 61 -18.75 -2.63 -9.26
C ALA A 61 -19.18 -4.06 -9.63
N HIS A 62 -18.29 -5.05 -9.50
CA HIS A 62 -18.59 -6.47 -9.67
C HIS A 62 -19.18 -7.14 -8.41
N GLY A 63 -19.52 -6.35 -7.37
CA GLY A 63 -20.17 -6.82 -6.14
C GLY A 63 -19.28 -7.61 -5.19
N HIS A 64 -17.96 -7.55 -5.34
CA HIS A 64 -17.04 -8.22 -4.42
C HIS A 64 -16.95 -7.48 -3.08
N ALA A 65 -16.80 -8.25 -2.00
CA ALA A 65 -16.48 -7.70 -0.70
C ALA A 65 -14.97 -7.46 -0.62
N LEU A 66 -14.55 -6.26 -0.26
CA LEU A 66 -13.14 -5.92 -0.12
C LEU A 66 -12.72 -5.86 1.34
N VAL A 67 -11.46 -6.15 1.60
CA VAL A 67 -10.84 -6.06 2.92
C VAL A 67 -9.50 -5.37 2.77
N GLY A 68 -9.27 -4.32 3.53
CA GLY A 68 -8.01 -3.59 3.49
C GLY A 68 -6.89 -4.27 4.28
N THR A 69 -5.71 -4.37 3.69
CA THR A 69 -4.50 -4.80 4.40
C THR A 69 -3.60 -3.61 4.72
N ALA A 70 -2.73 -3.20 3.81
CA ALA A 70 -1.91 -2.00 3.95
C ALA A 70 -1.68 -1.35 2.59
N TRP A 71 -1.54 -0.03 2.59
CA TRP A 71 -1.07 0.74 1.44
C TRP A 71 0.18 1.51 1.85
N ALA A 72 1.18 1.58 0.98
CA ALA A 72 2.35 2.41 1.18
C ALA A 72 2.90 2.89 -0.16
N ALA A 73 3.29 4.16 -0.23
CA ALA A 73 3.98 4.74 -1.37
C ALA A 73 5.11 5.65 -0.90
N ALA A 74 6.23 5.64 -1.59
CA ALA A 74 7.33 6.58 -1.39
C ALA A 74 7.90 7.01 -2.76
N SER A 75 8.51 8.21 -2.80
CA SER A 75 9.19 8.67 -4.00
C SER A 75 10.38 7.78 -4.35
N PRO A 76 10.69 7.60 -5.64
CA PRO A 76 11.87 6.86 -6.07
C PRO A 76 13.15 7.35 -5.40
N SER A 77 13.93 6.43 -4.84
CA SER A 77 15.19 6.67 -4.13
C SER A 77 15.95 5.35 -3.97
N ALA A 78 16.99 5.27 -3.14
CA ALA A 78 17.70 4.02 -2.94
C ALA A 78 16.81 2.98 -2.24
N HIS A 79 17.37 1.81 -1.96
CA HIS A 79 16.69 0.70 -1.32
C HIS A 79 15.81 1.14 -0.14
N VAL A 80 14.64 0.50 -0.03
CA VAL A 80 13.84 0.56 1.19
C VAL A 80 14.69 0.07 2.37
N THR A 81 14.69 0.82 3.47
CA THR A 81 15.37 0.35 4.68
C THR A 81 14.71 -0.93 5.19
N ARG A 82 15.51 -1.85 5.75
CA ARG A 82 14.96 -3.10 6.33
C ARG A 82 13.84 -2.81 7.33
N ALA A 83 14.04 -1.84 8.23
CA ALA A 83 13.04 -1.49 9.23
C ALA A 83 11.71 -1.04 8.61
N ALA A 84 11.74 -0.20 7.57
CA ALA A 84 10.53 0.24 6.86
C ALA A 84 9.85 -0.93 6.13
N TYR A 85 10.63 -1.76 5.43
CA TYR A 85 10.11 -2.91 4.70
C TYR A 85 9.42 -3.91 5.64
N GLU A 86 10.12 -4.35 6.69
CA GLU A 86 9.59 -5.35 7.64
C GLU A 86 8.34 -4.83 8.35
N ARG A 87 8.30 -3.54 8.70
CA ARG A 87 7.12 -2.93 9.34
C ARG A 87 5.91 -2.92 8.39
N ILE A 88 6.07 -2.43 7.17
CA ILE A 88 4.95 -2.25 6.23
C ILE A 88 4.50 -3.61 5.67
N ALA A 89 5.44 -4.45 5.22
CA ALA A 89 5.13 -5.78 4.71
C ALA A 89 4.59 -6.70 5.82
N GLY A 90 5.08 -6.55 7.06
CA GLY A 90 4.55 -7.24 8.22
C GLY A 90 3.08 -6.92 8.45
N GLU A 91 2.70 -5.65 8.51
CA GLU A 91 1.29 -5.24 8.63
C GLU A 91 0.42 -5.74 7.48
N LEU A 92 0.94 -5.72 6.25
CA LEU A 92 0.24 -6.26 5.08
C LEU A 92 -0.07 -7.76 5.26
N ILE A 93 0.93 -8.54 5.66
CA ILE A 93 0.82 -10.00 5.84
C ILE A 93 -0.05 -10.36 7.05
N GLU A 94 0.11 -9.69 8.19
CA GLU A 94 -0.67 -9.95 9.39
C GLU A 94 -2.17 -9.67 9.16
N ARG A 95 -2.49 -8.60 8.44
CA ARG A 95 -3.88 -8.29 8.09
C ARG A 95 -4.44 -9.24 7.04
N LEU A 96 -3.62 -9.68 6.09
CA LEU A 96 -4.01 -10.73 5.15
C LEU A 96 -4.34 -12.03 5.90
N ARG A 97 -3.50 -12.43 6.87
CA ARG A 97 -3.73 -13.60 7.72
C ARG A 97 -5.02 -13.46 8.52
N ALA A 98 -5.24 -12.31 9.16
CA ALA A 98 -6.46 -12.02 9.92
C ALA A 98 -7.72 -11.95 9.03
N ALA A 99 -7.55 -11.62 7.75
CA ALA A 99 -8.61 -11.68 6.77
C ALA A 99 -8.89 -13.11 6.28
N GLY A 100 -7.93 -14.03 6.34
CA GLY A 100 -8.15 -15.44 6.03
C GLY A 100 -9.25 -16.03 6.92
N ARG A 101 -10.22 -16.69 6.29
CA ARG A 101 -11.22 -17.52 6.98
C ARG A 101 -10.89 -18.98 6.76
#